data_AF-A0A396M8V2-F1
#
_entry.id   AF-A0A396M8V2-F1
#
_cell.length_a   1.000
_cell.length_b   1.000
_cell.length_c   1.000
_cell.angle_alpha   90.00
_cell.angle_beta   90.00
_cell.angle_gamma   90.00
#
_symmetry.space_group_name_H-M   'P 1'
#
loop_
_entity.id
_entity.type
_entity.pdbx_description
1 polymer ?
#
loop_
_entity_poly.entity_id
_entity_poly.type
_entity_poly.pdbx_seq_one_letter_code
_entity_poly.pdbx_strand_id
1 'polypeptide(L)'
;MQDIYFFCSAVAETNDGIRRDEDFEDDNDPLYVHRPIFFTMYSKSKDIYVCFDHYNYNPTELAKIRSVNPAKDQLEIMITSRGMLKFIYELKPITLEDKLASFRTKEEAWTWVDSVKATGKRIYILDWNDSFNQNGNGQIKLIQVIPTATNRPLY
;
A
#
# COMPACT_ATOMS: atom_id res chain seq x y z
N MET A 1 3.35 -13.83 13.45
CA MET A 1 3.96 -13.73 12.10
C MET A 1 4.44 -12.31 11.91
N GLN A 2 5.54 -12.10 11.18
CA GLN A 2 6.08 -10.76 10.93
C GLN A 2 5.30 -10.07 9.81
N ASP A 3 5.01 -8.78 9.99
CA ASP A 3 4.39 -7.91 8.98
C ASP A 3 5.32 -7.67 7.78
N ILE A 4 4.74 -7.19 6.69
CA ILE A 4 5.44 -6.92 5.42
C ILE A 4 5.69 -5.42 5.33
N TYR A 5 6.94 -5.04 5.07
CA TYR A 5 7.33 -3.65 4.89
C TYR A 5 7.86 -3.45 3.47
N PHE A 6 7.32 -2.45 2.79
CA PHE A 6 7.77 -2.04 1.47
C PHE A 6 8.32 -0.62 1.49
N PHE A 7 9.22 -0.37 0.56
CA PHE A 7 9.65 0.96 0.16
C PHE A 7 9.12 1.27 -1.24
N CYS A 8 8.55 2.46 -1.41
CA CYS A 8 8.08 2.95 -2.71
C CYS A 8 8.79 4.27 -3.04
N SER A 9 9.59 4.27 -4.10
CA SER A 9 10.22 5.47 -4.69
C SER A 9 9.71 5.79 -6.09
N ALA A 10 8.60 5.18 -6.48
CA ALA A 10 8.11 5.16 -7.84
C ALA A 10 7.85 6.57 -8.41
N VAL A 11 8.32 6.82 -9.63
CA VAL A 11 7.97 8.01 -10.42
C VAL A 11 7.20 7.52 -11.64
N ALA A 12 5.89 7.28 -11.46
CA ALA A 12 4.90 6.88 -12.46
C ALA A 12 5.47 6.28 -13.77
N GLU A 13 5.84 5.00 -13.77
CA GLU A 13 6.23 4.31 -15.02
C GLU A 13 5.02 3.74 -15.76
N THR A 14 5.02 3.87 -17.08
CA THR A 14 3.81 3.72 -17.92
C THR A 14 3.56 2.28 -18.42
N ASN A 15 4.49 1.34 -18.28
CA ASN A 15 4.33 -0.03 -18.82
C ASN A 15 4.75 -1.15 -17.86
N ASP A 16 5.90 -1.06 -17.20
CA ASP A 16 6.40 -2.06 -16.26
C ASP A 16 7.00 -1.31 -15.07
N GLY A 17 6.37 -1.35 -13.91
CA GLY A 17 6.83 -0.62 -12.74
C GLY A 17 5.76 -0.42 -11.69
N ILE A 18 5.98 0.60 -10.87
CA ILE A 18 5.11 0.96 -9.76
C ILE A 18 4.41 2.27 -10.10
N ARG A 19 3.10 2.30 -9.88
CA ARG A 19 2.27 3.51 -9.98
C ARG A 19 1.74 3.87 -8.60
N ARG A 20 1.80 5.15 -8.27
CA ARG A 20 1.27 5.72 -7.02
C ARG A 20 0.27 6.81 -7.39
N ASP A 21 -0.99 6.60 -7.03
CA ASP A 21 -2.08 7.52 -7.31
C ASP A 21 -2.75 7.98 -6.01
N GLU A 22 -3.27 9.20 -6.05
CA GLU A 22 -4.17 9.75 -5.04
C GLU A 22 -5.39 10.30 -5.77
N ASP A 23 -6.56 10.11 -5.18
CA ASP A 23 -7.75 10.78 -5.66
C ASP A 23 -7.86 12.17 -4.99
N PHE A 24 -7.59 13.22 -5.76
CA PHE A 24 -7.68 14.60 -5.28
C PHE A 24 -9.13 15.10 -5.20
N GLU A 25 -10.08 14.38 -5.80
CA GLU A 25 -11.51 14.73 -5.71
C GLU A 25 -12.05 14.49 -4.28
N ASP A 26 -11.42 13.57 -3.54
CA ASP A 26 -11.79 13.18 -2.18
C ASP A 26 -11.23 14.11 -1.08
N ASP A 27 -10.53 15.18 -1.43
CA ASP A 27 -9.87 16.06 -0.44
C ASP A 27 -10.82 16.75 0.55
N ASN A 28 -12.09 16.89 0.17
CA ASN A 28 -13.12 17.46 1.01
C ASN A 28 -14.27 16.48 1.28
N ASP A 29 -14.11 15.20 0.96
CA ASP A 29 -15.13 14.20 1.25
C ASP A 29 -15.06 13.83 2.75
N PRO A 30 -16.12 14.13 3.55
CA PRO A 30 -16.15 13.82 4.97
C PRO A 30 -16.08 12.30 5.26
N LEU A 31 -16.31 11.46 4.25
CA LEU A 31 -16.19 10.02 4.34
C LEU A 31 -14.76 9.57 4.69
N TYR A 32 -13.74 10.37 4.38
CA TYR A 32 -12.33 10.04 4.59
C TYR A 32 -11.67 10.94 5.62
N VAL A 33 -10.87 10.35 6.52
CA VAL A 33 -9.96 11.09 7.43
C VAL A 33 -8.73 11.57 6.66
N HIS A 34 -8.26 10.74 5.72
CA HIS A 34 -7.24 11.05 4.74
C HIS A 34 -7.65 10.48 3.39
N ARG A 35 -7.35 11.21 2.30
CA ARG A 35 -7.64 10.75 0.94
C ARG A 35 -7.12 9.33 0.69
N PRO A 36 -7.82 8.51 -0.10
CA PRO A 36 -7.31 7.21 -0.51
C PRO A 36 -5.98 7.31 -1.26
N ILE A 37 -5.11 6.33 -1.04
CA ILE A 37 -3.82 6.22 -1.73
C ILE A 37 -3.73 4.84 -2.36
N PHE A 38 -3.36 4.78 -3.63
CA PHE A 38 -3.29 3.56 -4.41
C PHE A 38 -1.85 3.30 -4.86
N PHE A 39 -1.37 2.09 -4.62
CA PHE A 39 -0.08 1.61 -5.10
C PHE A 39 -0.30 0.42 -6.02
N THR A 40 0.07 0.55 -7.28
CA THR A 40 -0.11 -0.51 -8.28
C THR A 40 1.25 -1.07 -8.69
N MET A 41 1.42 -2.39 -8.55
CA MET A 41 2.45 -3.14 -9.26
C MET A 41 1.88 -3.55 -10.62
N TYR A 42 2.48 -3.05 -11.71
CA TYR A 42 2.04 -3.33 -13.06
C TYR A 42 3.22 -3.82 -13.92
N SER A 43 3.03 -4.92 -14.63
CA SER A 43 3.97 -5.36 -15.67
C SER A 43 3.18 -5.86 -16.86
N LYS A 44 3.26 -5.13 -17.97
CA LYS A 44 2.66 -5.55 -19.23
C LYS A 44 3.35 -6.79 -19.77
N SER A 45 4.68 -6.88 -19.63
CA SER A 45 5.47 -8.00 -20.14
C SER A 45 5.13 -9.34 -19.47
N LYS A 46 4.77 -9.31 -18.18
CA LYS A 46 4.40 -10.48 -17.38
C LYS A 46 2.90 -10.65 -17.18
N ASP A 47 2.09 -9.74 -17.74
CA ASP A 47 0.66 -9.63 -17.50
C ASP A 47 0.34 -9.63 -15.99
N ILE A 48 1.01 -8.77 -15.23
CA ILE A 48 0.83 -8.62 -13.78
C ILE A 48 0.12 -7.30 -13.50
N TYR A 49 -0.94 -7.38 -12.71
CA TYR A 49 -1.58 -6.24 -12.06
C TYR A 49 -1.91 -6.63 -10.61
N VAL A 50 -1.40 -5.85 -9.66
CA VAL A 50 -1.74 -5.95 -8.23
C VAL A 50 -1.89 -4.54 -7.68
N CYS A 51 -3.05 -4.24 -7.11
CA CYS A 51 -3.34 -2.96 -6.46
C CYS A 51 -3.36 -3.12 -4.94
N PHE A 52 -2.70 -2.18 -4.25
CA PHE A 52 -2.77 -2.02 -2.81
C PHE A 52 -3.39 -0.67 -2.48
N ASP A 53 -4.38 -0.69 -1.60
CA ASP A 53 -5.16 0.50 -1.30
C ASP A 53 -4.98 0.85 0.17
N HIS A 54 -4.82 2.14 0.42
CA HIS A 54 -4.99 2.75 1.73
C HIS A 54 -6.35 3.43 1.78
N TYR A 55 -7.21 2.98 2.69
CA TYR A 55 -8.44 3.66 3.08
C TYR A 55 -8.42 3.97 4.57
N ASN A 56 -8.59 5.24 4.92
CA ASN A 56 -8.77 5.69 6.29
C ASN A 56 -10.10 6.41 6.41
N TYR A 57 -11.18 5.63 6.42
CA TYR A 57 -12.53 6.14 6.50
C TYR A 57 -12.82 6.79 7.85
N ASN A 58 -13.63 7.84 7.83
CA ASN A 58 -14.29 8.37 9.01
C ASN A 58 -15.42 7.40 9.43
N PRO A 59 -15.32 6.73 10.59
CA PRO A 59 -16.30 5.72 10.99
C PRO A 59 -17.70 6.26 11.15
N THR A 60 -17.83 7.51 11.59
CA THR A 60 -19.13 8.16 11.81
C THR A 60 -19.86 8.37 10.49
N GLU A 61 -19.13 8.78 9.46
CA GLU A 61 -19.69 9.00 8.13
C GLU A 61 -19.93 7.67 7.40
N LEU A 62 -18.97 6.73 7.48
CA LEU A 62 -19.10 5.41 6.88
C LEU A 62 -20.27 4.60 7.46
N ALA A 63 -20.51 4.71 8.77
CA ALA A 63 -21.61 4.03 9.46
C ALA A 63 -23.00 4.43 8.95
N LYS A 64 -23.13 5.59 8.28
CA LYS A 64 -24.38 6.03 7.64
C LYS A 64 -24.69 5.25 6.36
N ILE A 65 -23.68 4.60 5.77
CA ILE A 65 -23.74 3.91 4.48
C ILE A 65 -23.73 2.39 4.70
N ARG A 66 -22.85 1.90 5.57
CA ARG A 66 -22.72 0.47 5.88
C ARG A 66 -22.08 0.23 7.24
N SER A 67 -22.13 -1.00 7.72
CA SER A 67 -21.37 -1.41 8.91
C SER A 67 -19.87 -1.19 8.71
N VAL A 68 -19.22 -0.65 9.74
CA VAL A 68 -17.78 -0.40 9.80
C VAL A 68 -17.05 -1.68 10.17
N ASN A 69 -16.02 -2.03 9.39
CA ASN A 69 -15.04 -3.06 9.67
C ASN A 69 -13.68 -2.41 9.91
N PRO A 70 -13.29 -2.19 11.19
CA PRO A 70 -12.05 -1.49 11.52
C PRO A 70 -10.80 -2.09 10.89
N ALA A 71 -10.77 -3.40 10.63
CA ALA A 71 -9.62 -4.08 10.03
C ALA A 71 -9.34 -3.69 8.58
N LYS A 72 -10.33 -3.13 7.87
CA LYS A 72 -10.22 -2.72 6.46
C LYS A 72 -10.53 -1.24 6.26
N ASP A 73 -11.35 -0.67 7.12
CA ASP A 73 -11.89 0.68 6.93
C ASP A 73 -11.08 1.77 7.63
N GLN A 74 -10.29 1.40 8.64
CA GLN A 74 -9.49 2.33 9.43
C GLN A 74 -8.04 1.89 9.41
N LEU A 75 -7.46 1.84 8.21
CA LEU A 75 -6.05 1.48 8.06
C LEU A 75 -5.17 2.56 8.69
N GLU A 76 -4.12 2.12 9.38
CA GLU A 76 -3.33 3.02 10.21
C GLU A 76 -2.21 3.74 9.43
N ILE A 77 -1.92 4.95 9.85
CA ILE A 77 -0.72 5.71 9.47
C ILE A 77 0.15 5.82 10.73
N MET A 78 1.34 5.24 10.68
CA MET A 78 2.27 5.24 11.80
C MET A 78 3.37 6.27 11.59
N ILE A 79 3.51 7.20 12.53
CA ILE A 79 4.66 8.11 12.60
C ILE A 79 5.59 7.59 13.70
N THR A 80 6.81 7.21 13.34
CA THR A 80 7.79 6.68 14.29
C THR A 80 9.07 7.50 14.32
N SER A 81 9.55 7.81 15.53
CA SER A 81 10.84 8.45 15.78
C SER A 81 11.93 7.38 15.86
N ARG A 82 12.77 7.27 14.84
CA ARG A 82 14.00 6.46 14.76
C ARG A 82 14.40 6.44 13.29
N GLY A 83 15.38 7.25 12.91
CA GLY A 83 15.79 7.47 11.52
C GLY A 83 15.96 6.20 10.69
N MET A 84 15.84 6.36 9.36
CA MET A 84 15.88 5.35 8.29
C MET A 84 16.74 4.10 8.55
N LEU A 85 17.88 4.22 9.23
CA LEU A 85 18.76 3.11 9.58
C LEU A 85 18.05 2.02 10.39
N LYS A 86 17.27 2.36 11.42
CA LYS A 86 16.59 1.34 12.24
C LYS A 86 15.50 0.62 11.45
N PHE A 87 14.79 1.36 10.60
CA PHE A 87 13.81 0.82 9.66
C PHE A 87 14.46 -0.17 8.69
N ILE A 88 15.59 0.20 8.06
CA ILE A 88 16.33 -0.66 7.13
C ILE A 88 16.87 -1.92 7.83
N TYR A 89 17.51 -1.79 9.00
CA TYR A 89 18.17 -2.92 9.66
C TYR A 89 17.19 -3.88 10.36
N GLU A 90 16.12 -3.38 10.98
CA GLU A 90 15.19 -4.21 11.75
C GLU A 90 14.01 -4.72 10.91
N LEU A 91 13.39 -3.85 10.12
CA LEU A 91 12.18 -4.20 9.35
C LEU A 91 12.51 -4.77 7.98
N LYS A 92 13.74 -4.51 7.48
CA LYS A 92 14.27 -5.05 6.22
C LYS A 92 13.28 -4.92 5.07
N PRO A 93 12.81 -3.69 4.78
CA PRO A 93 11.88 -3.46 3.68
C PRO A 93 12.53 -3.90 2.36
N ILE A 94 11.73 -4.45 1.46
CA ILE A 94 12.10 -4.57 0.04
C ILE A 94 11.37 -3.50 -0.75
N THR A 95 11.89 -3.11 -1.91
CA THR A 95 11.17 -2.16 -2.77
C THR A 95 9.97 -2.85 -3.42
N LEU A 96 8.92 -2.10 -3.75
CA LEU A 96 7.81 -2.64 -4.54
C LEU A 96 8.30 -3.10 -5.93
N GLU A 97 9.28 -2.41 -6.49
CA GLU A 97 9.96 -2.72 -7.74
C GLU A 97 10.66 -4.08 -7.68
N ASP A 98 11.46 -4.33 -6.63
CA ASP A 98 12.11 -5.63 -6.39
C ASP A 98 11.07 -6.74 -6.19
N LYS A 99 9.97 -6.42 -5.51
CA LYS A 99 8.88 -7.36 -5.31
C LYS A 99 8.22 -7.72 -6.65
N LEU A 100 7.91 -6.75 -7.50
CA LEU A 100 7.39 -6.98 -8.85
C LEU A 100 8.38 -7.76 -9.72
N ALA A 101 9.67 -7.42 -9.65
CA ALA A 101 10.73 -8.11 -10.38
C ALA A 101 10.86 -9.58 -9.96
N SER A 102 10.58 -9.89 -8.68
CA SER A 102 10.65 -11.26 -8.15
C SER A 102 9.63 -12.23 -8.75
N PHE A 103 8.51 -11.71 -9.27
CA PHE A 103 7.51 -12.53 -9.93
C PHE A 103 7.91 -12.86 -11.36
N ARG A 104 7.81 -14.13 -11.73
CA ARG A 104 8.04 -14.62 -13.09
C ARG A 104 6.74 -14.67 -13.88
N THR A 105 5.62 -14.91 -13.21
CA THR A 105 4.29 -14.98 -13.83
C THR A 105 3.24 -14.28 -12.97
N LYS A 106 2.06 -14.03 -13.56
CA LYS A 106 0.90 -13.48 -12.86
C LYS A 106 0.31 -14.41 -11.81
N GLU A 107 0.38 -15.72 -12.03
CA GLU A 107 -0.09 -16.72 -11.07
C GLU A 107 0.74 -16.70 -9.79
N GLU A 108 2.05 -16.44 -9.88
CA GLU A 108 2.90 -16.24 -8.70
C GLU A 108 2.49 -14.98 -7.92
N ALA A 109 2.17 -13.89 -8.63
CA ALA A 109 1.67 -12.66 -8.00
C ALA A 109 0.32 -12.90 -7.30
N TRP A 110 -0.62 -13.59 -7.96
CA TRP A 110 -1.92 -13.94 -7.38
C TRP A 110 -1.78 -14.83 -6.14
N THR A 111 -0.95 -15.88 -6.23
CA THR A 111 -0.69 -16.80 -5.11
C THR A 111 -0.09 -16.07 -3.92
N TRP A 112 0.82 -15.12 -4.18
CA TRP A 112 1.38 -14.29 -3.14
C TRP A 112 0.33 -13.39 -2.48
N VAL A 113 -0.53 -12.73 -3.26
CA VAL A 113 -1.65 -11.92 -2.73
C VAL A 113 -2.60 -12.77 -1.88
N ASP A 114 -2.97 -13.95 -2.36
CA ASP A 114 -3.83 -14.89 -1.63
C ASP A 114 -3.19 -15.32 -0.31
N SER A 115 -1.88 -15.60 -0.32
CA SER A 115 -1.11 -15.93 0.88
C SER A 115 -1.11 -14.79 1.90
N VAL A 116 -0.93 -13.54 1.45
CA VAL A 116 -1.02 -12.38 2.36
C VAL A 116 -2.41 -12.27 2.98
N LYS A 117 -3.47 -12.40 2.16
CA LYS A 117 -4.86 -12.36 2.63
C LYS A 117 -5.18 -13.49 3.62
N ALA A 118 -4.76 -14.72 3.32
CA ALA A 118 -5.01 -15.89 4.15
C ALA A 118 -4.28 -15.85 5.49
N THR A 119 -3.07 -15.26 5.51
CA THR A 119 -2.25 -15.19 6.72
C THR A 119 -2.59 -14.00 7.62
N GLY A 120 -3.36 -13.03 7.14
CA GLY A 120 -3.72 -11.82 7.88
C GLY A 120 -2.53 -10.90 8.18
N LYS A 121 -1.41 -11.07 7.47
CA LYS A 121 -0.23 -10.18 7.58
C LYS A 121 -0.61 -8.76 7.18
N ARG A 122 -0.15 -7.77 7.93
CA ARG A 122 -0.28 -6.36 7.52
C ARG A 122 0.83 -6.01 6.54
N ILE A 123 0.51 -5.10 5.62
CA ILE A 123 1.47 -4.52 4.69
C ILE A 123 1.58 -3.04 5.06
N TYR A 124 2.81 -2.55 5.21
CA TYR A 124 3.12 -1.14 5.38
C TYR A 124 4.01 -0.66 4.24
N ILE A 125 3.69 0.50 3.68
CA ILE A 125 4.49 1.16 2.65
C ILE A 125 5.09 2.43 3.24
N LEU A 126 6.41 2.58 3.10
CA LEU A 126 7.08 3.87 3.19
C LEU A 126 7.04 4.51 1.79
N ASP A 127 6.17 5.48 1.61
CA ASP A 127 6.06 6.26 0.38
C ASP A 127 7.07 7.43 0.41
N TRP A 128 8.12 7.35 -0.40
CA TRP A 128 9.14 8.41 -0.49
C TRP A 128 8.66 9.64 -1.27
N ASN A 129 7.54 9.54 -2.00
CA ASN A 129 6.90 10.69 -2.64
C ASN A 129 6.07 11.51 -1.66
N ASP A 130 5.81 10.99 -0.46
CA ASP A 130 5.11 11.71 0.59
C ASP A 130 5.99 12.83 1.16
N SER A 131 5.49 14.07 1.13
CA SER A 131 6.23 15.23 1.62
C SER A 131 6.67 15.09 3.08
N PHE A 132 5.90 14.38 3.92
CA PHE A 132 6.30 14.09 5.29
C PHE A 132 7.63 13.31 5.34
N ASN A 133 7.77 12.32 4.47
CA ASN A 133 8.94 11.44 4.42
C ASN A 133 10.16 12.11 3.76
N GLN A 134 9.95 13.11 2.90
CA GLN A 134 11.02 13.88 2.25
C GLN A 134 11.67 14.91 3.18
N ASN A 135 10.92 15.45 4.14
CA ASN A 135 11.35 16.62 4.93
C ASN A 135 12.41 16.33 6.00
N GLY A 136 12.84 15.06 6.20
CA GLY A 136 14.02 14.74 7.00
C GLY A 136 13.90 15.01 8.51
N ASN A 137 12.68 15.10 9.06
CA ASN A 137 12.39 15.48 10.45
C ASN A 137 12.77 14.42 11.52
N GLY A 138 13.65 13.46 11.20
CA GLY A 138 14.03 12.37 12.10
C GLY A 138 12.93 11.32 12.36
N GLN A 139 11.79 11.47 11.68
CA GLN A 139 10.64 10.57 11.72
C GLN A 139 10.37 10.00 10.33
N ILE A 140 9.71 8.85 10.30
CA ILE A 140 9.16 8.26 9.09
C ILE A 140 7.68 7.98 9.29
N LYS A 141 6.92 8.13 8.20
CA LYS A 141 5.50 7.82 8.10
C LYS A 141 5.32 6.55 7.27
N LEU A 142 4.72 5.54 7.88
CA LEU A 142 4.34 4.28 7.26
C LEU A 142 2.84 4.23 7.07
N ILE A 143 2.40 3.81 5.89
CA ILE A 143 0.99 3.73 5.51
C ILE A 143 0.61 2.26 5.43
N GLN A 144 -0.35 1.82 6.25
CA GLN A 144 -0.90 0.48 6.12
C GLN A 144 -1.76 0.39 4.85
N VAL A 145 -1.57 -0.68 4.09
CA VAL A 145 -2.34 -0.96 2.87
C VAL A 145 -2.91 -2.38 2.86
N ILE A 146 -3.91 -2.60 2.02
CA ILE A 146 -4.48 -3.93 1.76
C ILE A 146 -4.45 -4.25 0.26
N PRO A 147 -4.17 -5.50 -0.13
CA PRO A 147 -4.30 -5.89 -1.53
C PRO A 147 -5.79 -6.01 -1.92
N THR A 148 -6.26 -5.15 -2.82
CA THR A 148 -7.68 -5.07 -3.19
C THR A 148 -7.98 -5.73 -4.53
N ALA A 149 -7.18 -5.44 -5.55
CA ALA A 149 -7.40 -5.90 -6.90
C ALA A 149 -6.19 -6.62 -7.49
N THR A 150 -6.48 -7.59 -8.36
CA THR A 150 -5.51 -8.23 -9.25
C THR A 150 -6.15 -8.42 -10.63
N ASN A 151 -5.38 -8.67 -11.69
CA ASN A 151 -5.94 -9.07 -12.99
C ASN A 151 -6.45 -10.52 -13.04
N ARG A 152 -6.64 -11.17 -11.89
CA ARG A 152 -7.25 -12.50 -11.84
C ARG A 152 -8.72 -12.42 -12.25
N PRO A 153 -9.19 -13.23 -13.21
CA PRO A 153 -10.60 -13.29 -13.55
C PRO A 153 -11.45 -13.64 -12.32
N LEU A 154 -12.56 -12.93 -12.15
CA LEU A 154 -13.61 -13.34 -11.22
C LEU A 154 -14.35 -14.51 -11.88
N TYR A 155 -14.30 -15.69 -11.25
CA TYR A 155 -15.04 -16.88 -11.67
C TYR A 155 -16.48 -16.83 -11.18
#